data_AF-A0A522X655-F1
#
_entry.id   AF-A0A522X655-F1
#
_cell.length_a   1.000
_cell.length_b   1.000
_cell.length_c   1.000
_cell.angle_alpha   90.00
_cell.angle_beta   90.00
_cell.angle_gamma   90.00
#
_symmetry.space_group_name_H-M   'P 1'
#
loop_
_entity.id
_entity.type
_entity.pdbx_description
1 polymer ?
#
loop_
_entity_poly.entity_id
_entity_poly.type
_entity_poly.pdbx_seq_one_letter_code
_entity_poly.pdbx_strand_id
1 'polypeptide(L)' 'MTIKLLDQADFCRWDAFVETCPEATFFHRAGWKTVIEKAFGHRTHYLLAGRNGAIAAVLPLT' A
#
# COMPACT_ATOMS: atom_id res chain seq x y z
N MET A 1 10.21 -13.65 -6.41
CA MET A 1 9.27 -12.51 -6.47
C MET A 1 7.99 -12.95 -5.77
N THR A 2 7.49 -12.16 -4.82
CA THR A 2 6.30 -12.49 -4.00
C THR A 2 5.23 -11.43 -4.18
N ILE A 3 3.96 -11.80 -4.03
CA ILE A 3 2.84 -10.86 -4.00
C ILE A 3 2.00 -11.22 -2.77
N LYS A 4 1.63 -10.22 -1.97
CA LYS A 4 0.69 -10.41 -0.85
C LYS A 4 -0.21 -9.19 -0.67
N LEU A 5 -1.31 -9.40 0.03
CA LEU A 5 -2.13 -8.31 0.56
C LEU A 5 -1.32 -7.55 1.62
N LEU A 6 -1.51 -6.25 1.66
CA LEU A 6 -0.95 -5.36 2.66
C LEU A 6 -1.56 -5.68 4.03
N ASP A 7 -0.69 -5.99 5.00
CA ASP A 7 -1.03 -6.08 6.41
C ASP A 7 -0.53 -4.84 7.17
N GLN A 8 -0.97 -4.67 8.42
CA GLN A 8 -0.63 -3.49 9.22
C GLN A 8 0.88 -3.38 9.49
N ALA A 9 1.63 -4.49 9.54
CA ALA A 9 3.07 -4.48 9.80
C ALA A 9 3.86 -3.93 8.60
N ASP A 10 3.29 -3.97 7.40
CA ASP A 10 3.90 -3.42 6.19
C ASP A 10 3.65 -1.93 5.98
N PHE A 11 2.77 -1.27 6.74
CA PHE A 11 2.36 0.12 6.49
C PHE A 11 3.54 1.10 6.39
N CYS A 12 4.49 1.02 7.33
CA CYS A 12 5.67 1.90 7.30
C CYS A 12 6.55 1.63 6.07
N ARG A 13 6.70 0.37 5.66
CA ARG A 13 7.51 0.00 4.49
C ARG A 13 6.84 0.41 3.20
N TRP A 14 5.51 0.30 3.14
CA TRP A 14 4.68 0.77 2.04
C TRP A 14 4.80 2.28 1.87
N ASP A 15 4.61 3.05 2.95
CA ASP A 15 4.69 4.51 2.89
C ASP A 15 6.09 4.99 2.49
N ALA A 16 7.14 4.35 3.03
CA ALA A 16 8.52 4.63 2.61
C ALA A 16 8.74 4.35 1.11
N PHE A 17 8.17 3.27 0.56
CA PHE A 17 8.23 3.00 -0.88
C PHE A 17 7.47 4.07 -1.68
N VAL A 18 6.25 4.40 -1.27
CA VAL A 18 5.41 5.42 -1.92
C VAL A 18 6.12 6.78 -1.97
N GLU A 19 6.84 7.16 -0.92
CA GLU A 19 7.63 8.40 -0.87
C GLU A 19 8.78 8.43 -1.88
N THR A 20 9.25 7.27 -2.36
CA THR A 20 10.26 7.19 -3.43
C THR A 20 9.67 7.30 -4.84
N CYS A 21 8.34 7.29 -4.99
CA CYS A 21 7.65 7.37 -6.28
C CYS A 21 7.21 8.82 -6.56
N PRO A 22 7.84 9.57 -7.50
CA PRO A 22 7.54 10.98 -7.73
C PRO A 22 6.11 11.26 -8.20
N GLU A 23 5.48 10.28 -8.85
CA GLU A 23 4.11 10.35 -9.36
C GLU A 23 3.07 9.99 -8.29
N ALA A 24 3.51 9.46 -7.14
CA ALA A 24 2.60 9.08 -6.07
C ALA A 24 2.09 10.29 -5.31
N THR A 25 0.83 10.18 -4.89
CA THR A 25 0.14 11.18 -4.08
C THR A 25 -0.15 10.63 -2.69
N PHE A 26 -0.61 11.49 -1.77
CA PHE A 26 -1.08 11.11 -0.44
C PHE A 26 -2.08 9.94 -0.46
N PHE A 27 -2.93 9.84 -1.50
CA PHE A 27 -3.93 8.77 -1.64
C PHE A 27 -3.34 7.37 -1.90
N HIS A 28 -2.04 7.29 -2.21
CA HIS A 28 -1.34 6.02 -2.36
C HIS A 28 -0.80 5.48 -1.02
N ARG A 29 -0.80 6.28 0.05
CA ARG A 29 -0.29 5.86 1.37
C ARG A 29 -1.21 4.83 2.04
N ALA A 30 -0.62 3.95 2.85
CA ALA A 30 -1.32 2.87 3.53
C ALA A 30 -2.44 3.37 4.46
N GLY A 31 -2.28 4.57 5.04
CA GLY A 31 -3.33 5.21 5.83
C GLY A 31 -4.64 5.44 5.07
N TRP A 32 -4.58 5.67 3.75
CA TRP A 32 -5.78 5.89 2.94
C TRP A 32 -6.67 4.66 2.86
N LYS A 33 -6.08 3.45 2.87
CA LYS A 33 -6.80 2.18 3.02
C LYS A 33 -7.74 2.21 4.23
N THR A 34 -7.24 2.67 5.37
CA THR A 34 -8.00 2.74 6.62
C THR A 34 -9.13 3.75 6.55
N VAL A 35 -8.88 4.91 5.91
CA VAL A 35 -9.90 5.93 5.69
C VAL A 35 -11.04 5.36 4.85
N ILE A 36 -10.72 4.71 3.73
CA ILE A 36 -11.73 4.15 2.85
C ILE A 36 -12.59 3.09 3.58
N GLU A 37 -11.94 2.16 4.27
CA GLU A 37 -12.63 1.09 4.98
C GLU A 37 -13.50 1.61 6.13
N LYS A 38 -13.02 2.58 6.91
CA LYS A 38 -13.71 3.06 8.11
C LYS A 38 -14.72 4.16 7.85
N ALA A 39 -14.41 5.10 6.95
CA ALA A 39 -15.27 6.25 6.69
C ALA A 39 -16.32 5.94 5.61
N PHE A 40 -15.98 5.11 4.61
CA PHE A 40 -16.85 4.82 3.48
C PHE A 40 -17.36 3.37 3.47
N GLY A 41 -16.81 2.48 4.30
CA GLY A 41 -17.28 1.09 4.40
C GLY A 41 -16.94 0.22 3.20
N HIS A 42 -16.05 0.69 2.29
CA HIS A 42 -15.67 -0.06 1.10
C HIS A 42 -14.56 -1.06 1.42
N ARG A 43 -14.65 -2.27 0.84
CA ARG A 43 -13.58 -3.26 0.91
C ARG A 43 -12.47 -2.87 -0.06
N THR A 44 -11.24 -2.80 0.44
CA THR A 44 -10.07 -2.44 -0.37
C THR A 44 -9.09 -3.61 -0.49
N HIS A 45 -8.35 -3.67 -1.59
CA HIS A 45 -7.33 -4.68 -1.83
C HIS A 45 -6.02 -3.99 -2.18
N TYR A 46 -5.21 -3.73 -1.15
CA TYR A 46 -3.90 -3.13 -1.32
C TYR A 46 -2.89 -4.27 -1.45
N LEU A 47 -2.22 -4.35 -2.59
CA LEU A 47 -1.28 -5.40 -2.92
C LEU A 47 0.14 -4.85 -2.95
N LEU A 48 1.10 -5.61 -2.40
CA LEU A 48 2.52 -5.30 -2.51
C LEU A 48 3.27 -6.45 -3.18
N ALA A 49 4.23 -6.08 -4.03
CA ALA A 49 5.15 -7.01 -4.66
C ALA A 49 6.53 -6.91 -4.02
N GLY A 50 7.10 -8.06 -3.64
CA GLY A 50 8.41 -8.17 -3.01
C GLY A 50 9.46 -8.80 -3.94
N ARG A 51 10.68 -8.25 -3.91
CA ARG A 51 11.87 -8.80 -4.58
C ARG A 51 13.08 -8.61 -3.67
N ASN A 52 13.81 -9.70 -3.41
CA ASN A 52 15.01 -9.70 -2.57
C ASN A 52 14.78 -9.06 -1.18
N GLY A 53 13.62 -9.31 -0.56
CA GLY A 53 13.27 -8.76 0.75
C GLY A 53 12.79 -7.30 0.76
N ALA A 54 12.88 -6.59 -0.35
CA ALA A 54 12.40 -5.21 -0.50
C ALA A 54 11.06 -5.15 -1.26
N ILE A 55 10.29 -4.09 -1.00
CA ILE A 55 9.12 -3.76 -1.84
C ILE A 55 9.61 -3.28 -3.19
N ALA A 56 9.06 -3.82 -4.26
CA ALA A 56 9.39 -3.48 -5.63
C ALA A 56 8.26 -2.75 -6.36
N ALA A 57 7.00 -2.97 -5.93
CA ALA A 57 5.83 -2.29 -6.46
C ALA A 57 4.67 -2.37 -5.46
N VAL A 58 3.72 -1.44 -5.61
CA VAL A 58 2.48 -1.39 -4.84
C VAL A 58 1.30 -1.16 -5.79
N LEU A 59 0.13 -1.68 -5.42
CA LEU A 59 -1.11 -1.49 -6.17
C LEU A 59 -2.27 -1.29 -5.18
N PRO A 60 -2.70 -0.04 -4.94
CA PRO A 60 -3.91 0.24 -4.16
C PRO A 60 -5.16 0.07 -5.03
N LEU A 61 -6.01 -0.91 -4.72
CA LEU A 61 -7.33 -1.09 -5.34
C LEU A 61 -8.43 -0.79 -4.31
N THR A 62 -9.33 0.12 -4.69
CA THR A 62 -10.38 0.67 -3.84
C THR A 62 -11.75 0.40 -4.43
#